data_AF-A0AAV5A6D0-F1
#
_entry.id   AF-A0AAV5A6D0-F1
#
_cell.length_a   1.000
_cell.length_b   1.000
_cell.length_c   1.000
_cell.angle_alpha   90.00
_cell.angle_beta   90.00
_cell.angle_gamma   90.00
#
_symmetry.space_group_name_H-M   'P 1'
#
loop_
_entity.id
_entity.type
_entity.pdbx_description
1 polymer ?
#
loop_
_entity_poly.entity_id
_entity_poly.type
_entity_poly.pdbx_seq_one_letter_code
_entity_poly.pdbx_strand_id
1 'polypeptide(L)'
;MRRLGLDMQQGDSKTQKKRPRAKTGGPIPSFIKSRPSAAVTTTPLTQDDSPPTHLSVDELLSSLTPPAVLSMNHARALHMALRIDTPPLDSLIPVVSRLCAPGTPFPFVICGLEIIAVCSTSDLRPLTDIERASLFAVVRSSDLSWALSKPRYNCLTALTKGGTCLAGFEEQFQRYSEECIGFIMELLLSDDEPERRQKEQYVESHSELLRNAFVKNPSSYTDKHLRNTLQFYDRFVQRSLDAILFPSSDSVSIPSSPSVLHRRSGSSPQASLPFFGSRPHTEPLTLLEKTMLPCQMQLAFLDIYRSRLTSDEILHVIHNLLRMIGAHITPLPHISATPLPPRHVVRLIEEAALNHLFVLLQGPFSVTVAANVKTYLSSDNKQVSLGAFRTIRAVLRDAAISRMALLSLRRSKFDVDITAPTGQMVLTESYTRVLERAHKEIVEVPAFALDRLCKPTAKAIRQWSSRADAEMILEEAVGITIDIVDEACDRVEGTDSEANTSMIGPEEGRFIGSVLSEAVKYVQRAR
;
A
#
# COMPACT_ATOMS: atom_id res chain seq x y z
N MET A 1 -44.33 5.43 -0.26
CA MET A 1 -44.60 4.39 -1.29
C MET A 1 -45.60 4.92 -2.31
N ARG A 2 -45.13 5.33 -3.50
CA ARG A 2 -45.92 5.42 -4.73
C ARG A 2 -44.99 5.02 -5.87
N ARG A 3 -45.24 3.86 -6.48
CA ARG A 3 -44.55 3.37 -7.66
C ARG A 3 -45.19 4.05 -8.87
N LEU A 4 -44.38 4.73 -9.68
CA LEU A 4 -44.74 5.07 -11.06
C LEU A 4 -43.99 4.08 -11.95
N GLY A 5 -44.75 3.14 -12.51
CA GLY A 5 -44.30 2.29 -13.60
C GLY A 5 -44.42 3.06 -14.92
N LEU A 6 -43.37 2.98 -15.72
CA LEU A 6 -43.39 3.32 -17.13
C LEU A 6 -42.84 2.11 -17.87
N ASP A 7 -43.76 1.36 -18.46
CA ASP A 7 -43.48 0.38 -19.49
C ASP A 7 -42.96 1.12 -20.73
N MET A 8 -41.80 0.69 -21.24
CA MET A 8 -41.34 1.09 -22.57
C MET A 8 -40.89 -0.16 -23.34
N GLN A 9 -41.53 -0.34 -24.48
CA GLN A 9 -41.50 -1.52 -25.34
C GLN A 9 -40.11 -1.79 -25.95
N GLN A 10 -39.85 -3.08 -26.14
CA GLN A 10 -38.77 -3.64 -26.96
C GLN A 10 -38.85 -3.15 -28.41
N GLY A 11 -37.72 -2.65 -28.90
CA GLY A 11 -37.42 -2.47 -30.32
C GLY A 11 -36.09 -3.16 -30.63
N ASP A 12 -36.18 -4.33 -31.24
CA ASP A 12 -35.06 -5.16 -31.70
C ASP A 12 -34.48 -4.55 -32.99
N SER A 13 -33.19 -4.21 -33.04
CA SER A 13 -32.46 -3.94 -34.30
C SER A 13 -30.94 -3.99 -34.10
N LYS A 14 -30.36 -5.04 -34.69
CA LYS A 14 -28.95 -5.38 -34.76
C LYS A 14 -28.13 -4.33 -35.54
N THR A 15 -26.93 -3.99 -35.05
CA THR A 15 -25.66 -3.96 -35.81
C THR A 15 -24.52 -3.44 -34.92
N GLN A 16 -23.88 -4.34 -34.15
CA GLN A 16 -22.62 -4.05 -33.46
C GLN A 16 -21.46 -4.01 -34.48
N LYS A 17 -21.03 -2.81 -34.87
CA LYS A 17 -19.71 -2.61 -35.51
C LYS A 17 -18.61 -2.84 -34.47
N LYS A 18 -17.95 -3.99 -34.55
CA LYS A 18 -16.70 -4.29 -33.82
C LYS A 18 -15.62 -3.29 -34.24
N ARG A 19 -15.17 -2.45 -33.30
CA ARG A 19 -13.93 -1.67 -33.46
C ARG A 19 -12.71 -2.62 -33.39
N PRO A 20 -11.70 -2.47 -34.26
CA PRO A 20 -10.47 -3.24 -34.15
C PRO A 20 -9.69 -2.82 -32.90
N ARG A 21 -9.36 -3.82 -32.06
CA ARG A 21 -8.54 -3.67 -30.86
C ARG A 21 -7.08 -3.58 -31.30
N ALA A 22 -6.45 -2.43 -31.11
CA ALA A 22 -5.01 -2.27 -31.32
C ALA A 22 -4.25 -3.18 -30.34
N LYS A 23 -3.45 -4.10 -30.89
CA LYS A 23 -2.50 -4.92 -30.13
C LYS A 23 -1.23 -4.11 -29.90
N THR A 24 -1.09 -3.48 -28.74
CA THR A 24 0.19 -2.94 -28.28
C THR A 24 0.98 -4.07 -27.60
N GLY A 25 1.66 -4.88 -28.41
CA GLY A 25 2.72 -5.76 -27.94
C GLY A 25 3.98 -4.94 -27.67
N GLY A 26 4.24 -4.61 -26.41
CA GLY A 26 5.51 -4.02 -25.99
C GLY A 26 6.61 -5.09 -25.92
N PRO A 27 7.80 -4.88 -26.51
CA PRO A 27 8.90 -5.82 -26.42
C PRO A 27 9.54 -5.79 -25.02
N ILE A 28 9.73 -6.98 -24.44
CA ILE A 28 10.54 -7.22 -23.25
C ILE A 28 12.02 -7.22 -23.69
N PRO A 29 12.90 -6.37 -23.14
CA PRO A 29 14.32 -6.42 -23.46
C PRO A 29 14.99 -7.56 -22.66
N SER A 30 15.33 -8.64 -23.37
CA SER A 30 16.22 -9.70 -22.90
C SER A 30 17.68 -9.21 -22.90
N PHE A 31 18.18 -8.84 -21.73
CA PHE A 31 19.61 -8.58 -21.52
C PHE A 31 20.37 -9.90 -21.40
N ILE A 32 20.70 -10.51 -22.55
CA ILE A 32 21.76 -11.52 -22.65
C ILE A 32 23.02 -10.80 -23.11
N LYS A 33 23.90 -10.46 -22.16
CA LYS A 33 25.26 -9.98 -22.47
C LYS A 33 26.17 -11.19 -22.63
N SER A 34 26.26 -11.65 -23.87
CA SER A 34 27.37 -12.46 -24.36
C SER A 34 28.60 -11.55 -24.54
N ARG A 35 29.72 -11.88 -23.92
CA ARG A 35 31.04 -11.35 -24.30
C ARG A 35 32.06 -12.49 -24.37
N PRO A 36 33.09 -12.34 -25.22
CA PRO A 36 33.68 -13.45 -25.95
C PRO A 36 34.96 -13.98 -25.29
N SER A 37 35.20 -15.24 -25.64
CA SER A 37 36.46 -15.98 -25.65
C SER A 37 37.73 -15.13 -25.70
N ALA A 38 38.60 -15.35 -24.72
CA ALA A 38 40.03 -15.11 -24.83
C ALA A 38 40.73 -16.47 -24.69
N ALA A 39 41.55 -16.78 -25.69
CA ALA A 39 42.26 -18.03 -25.86
C ALA A 39 43.22 -18.33 -24.70
N VAL A 40 43.17 -19.58 -24.21
CA VAL A 40 44.32 -20.20 -23.52
C VAL A 40 44.57 -21.56 -24.15
N THR A 41 45.84 -21.73 -24.49
CA THR A 41 46.50 -22.79 -25.23
C THR A 41 46.32 -24.18 -24.62
N THR A 42 45.82 -25.08 -25.47
CA THR A 42 45.98 -26.53 -25.56
C THR A 42 46.86 -27.26 -24.53
N THR A 43 46.23 -28.18 -23.80
CA THR A 43 46.80 -29.50 -23.44
C THR A 43 45.76 -30.57 -23.78
N PRO A 44 46.07 -31.60 -24.59
CA PRO A 44 45.11 -32.62 -24.96
C PRO A 44 45.04 -33.67 -23.84
N LEU A 45 43.95 -33.64 -23.07
CA LEU A 45 43.50 -34.79 -22.31
C LEU A 45 42.27 -35.32 -23.03
N THR A 46 42.42 -36.54 -23.53
CA THR A 46 41.41 -37.43 -24.12
C THR A 46 40.02 -37.18 -23.54
N GLN A 47 39.19 -36.43 -24.29
CA GLN A 47 37.74 -36.47 -24.15
C GLN A 47 37.27 -37.73 -24.86
N ASP A 48 36.85 -38.71 -24.07
CA ASP A 48 35.87 -39.70 -24.53
C ASP A 48 34.58 -38.95 -24.88
N ASP A 49 34.36 -38.74 -26.17
CA ASP A 49 33.06 -38.37 -26.74
C ASP A 49 32.11 -39.58 -26.58
N SER A 50 31.56 -39.73 -25.37
CA SER A 50 30.30 -40.43 -25.17
C SER A 50 29.16 -39.41 -25.23
N PRO A 51 28.03 -39.72 -25.90
CA PRO A 51 26.87 -38.82 -25.89
C PRO A 51 26.44 -38.59 -24.44
N PRO A 52 25.94 -37.39 -24.07
CA PRO A 52 25.46 -37.15 -22.71
C PRO A 52 24.37 -38.16 -22.41
N THR A 53 24.68 -39.16 -21.59
CA THR A 53 23.72 -40.17 -21.15
C THR A 53 22.68 -39.42 -20.34
N HIS A 54 21.50 -39.20 -20.94
CA HIS A 54 20.37 -38.63 -20.23
C HIS A 54 19.94 -39.63 -19.16
N LEU A 55 20.42 -39.44 -17.94
CA LEU A 55 20.03 -40.26 -16.78
C LEU A 55 18.51 -40.17 -16.61
N SER A 56 17.89 -41.31 -16.34
CA SER A 56 16.47 -41.40 -16.00
C SER A 56 16.19 -40.71 -14.65
N VAL A 57 14.91 -40.40 -14.38
CA VAL A 57 14.51 -39.76 -13.11
C VAL A 57 14.90 -40.63 -11.90
N ASP A 58 14.75 -41.95 -11.99
CA ASP A 58 15.10 -42.87 -10.90
C ASP A 58 16.62 -42.94 -10.65
N GLU A 59 17.43 -42.90 -11.72
CA GLU A 59 18.89 -42.81 -11.61
C GLU A 59 19.31 -41.48 -10.97
N LEU A 60 18.65 -40.38 -11.33
CA LEU A 60 18.89 -39.07 -10.73
C LEU A 60 18.51 -39.04 -9.25
N LEU A 61 17.35 -39.61 -8.88
CA LEU A 61 16.91 -39.72 -7.49
C LEU A 61 17.86 -40.58 -6.66
N SER A 62 18.24 -41.77 -7.14
CA SER A 62 19.18 -42.64 -6.44
C SER A 62 20.56 -41.99 -6.26
N SER A 63 21.04 -41.22 -7.24
CA SER A 63 22.31 -40.49 -7.16
C SER A 63 22.32 -39.34 -6.14
N LEU A 64 21.15 -38.80 -5.77
CA LEU A 64 20.99 -37.69 -4.84
C LEU A 64 20.53 -38.13 -3.44
N THR A 65 19.99 -39.35 -3.33
CA THR A 65 19.52 -39.93 -2.07
C THR A 65 20.71 -40.21 -1.14
N PRO A 66 20.63 -39.91 0.17
CA PRO A 66 21.64 -40.34 1.14
C PRO A 66 21.94 -41.84 1.02
N PRO A 67 23.22 -42.28 1.07
CA PRO A 67 24.42 -41.55 1.52
C PRO A 67 25.25 -40.90 0.40
N ALA A 68 24.79 -40.85 -0.85
CA ALA A 68 25.57 -40.35 -1.99
C ALA A 68 26.05 -38.89 -1.80
N VAL A 69 27.13 -38.45 -2.46
CA VAL A 69 27.59 -37.04 -2.37
C VAL A 69 26.67 -36.14 -3.20
N LEU A 70 26.27 -34.99 -2.64
CA LEU A 70 25.43 -34.03 -3.37
C LEU A 70 26.15 -33.49 -4.61
N SER A 71 25.54 -33.68 -5.77
CA SER A 71 26.02 -33.15 -7.05
C SER A 71 25.04 -32.13 -7.60
N MET A 72 25.52 -30.90 -7.84
CA MET A 72 24.70 -29.83 -8.40
C MET A 72 24.24 -30.14 -9.83
N ASN A 73 25.05 -30.88 -10.60
CA ASN A 73 24.69 -31.29 -11.96
C ASN A 73 23.52 -32.28 -11.94
N HIS A 74 23.53 -33.26 -11.04
CA HIS A 74 22.42 -34.18 -10.87
C HIS A 74 21.16 -33.47 -10.36
N ALA A 75 21.29 -32.53 -9.41
CA ALA A 75 20.14 -31.75 -8.91
C ALA A 75 19.48 -30.91 -10.02
N ARG A 76 20.28 -30.25 -10.88
CA ARG A 76 19.76 -29.50 -12.04
C ARG A 76 19.15 -30.41 -13.10
N ALA A 77 19.78 -31.55 -13.38
CA ALA A 77 19.24 -32.55 -14.30
C ALA A 77 17.88 -33.06 -13.81
N LEU A 78 17.76 -33.33 -12.51
CA LEU A 78 16.50 -33.72 -11.87
C LEU A 78 15.44 -32.62 -12.04
N HIS A 79 15.76 -31.36 -11.73
CA HIS A 79 14.82 -30.24 -11.95
C HIS A 79 14.31 -30.18 -13.39
N MET A 80 15.16 -30.42 -14.40
CA MET A 80 14.73 -30.42 -15.80
C MET A 80 13.91 -31.66 -16.16
N ALA A 81 14.29 -32.84 -15.68
CA ALA A 81 13.57 -34.09 -15.92
C ALA A 81 12.16 -34.07 -15.31
N LEU A 82 11.99 -33.44 -14.14
CA LEU A 82 10.71 -33.32 -13.43
C LEU A 82 9.63 -32.54 -14.18
N ARG A 83 10.00 -31.80 -15.22
CA ARG A 83 9.04 -31.12 -16.11
C ARG A 83 8.36 -32.07 -17.09
N ILE A 84 8.93 -33.25 -17.28
CA ILE A 84 8.46 -34.26 -18.24
C ILE A 84 7.82 -35.44 -17.48
N ASP A 85 8.41 -35.83 -16.35
CA ASP A 85 7.96 -36.98 -15.56
C ASP A 85 8.00 -36.65 -14.06
N THR A 86 6.92 -36.96 -13.33
CA THR A 86 6.77 -36.63 -11.90
C THR A 86 6.82 -37.92 -11.07
N PRO A 87 7.92 -38.19 -10.34
CA PRO A 87 8.10 -39.42 -9.57
C PRO A 87 7.22 -39.44 -8.31
N PRO A 88 7.10 -40.61 -7.65
CA PRO A 88 6.52 -40.71 -6.32
C PRO A 88 7.19 -39.78 -5.30
N LEU A 89 6.37 -39.10 -4.50
CA LEU A 89 6.87 -38.11 -3.57
C LEU A 89 7.71 -38.73 -2.44
N ASP A 90 7.43 -39.97 -2.06
CA ASP A 90 8.22 -40.71 -1.06
C ASP A 90 9.70 -40.82 -1.46
N SER A 91 9.99 -40.94 -2.76
CA SER A 91 11.35 -40.96 -3.30
C SER A 91 11.96 -39.56 -3.41
N LEU A 92 11.12 -38.53 -3.58
CA LEU A 92 11.57 -37.15 -3.77
C LEU A 92 11.87 -36.43 -2.44
N ILE A 93 11.05 -36.66 -1.40
CA ILE A 93 11.16 -35.98 -0.10
C ILE A 93 12.56 -36.07 0.50
N PRO A 94 13.23 -37.25 0.56
CA PRO A 94 14.57 -37.35 1.12
C PRO A 94 15.60 -36.49 0.35
N VAL A 95 15.47 -36.43 -0.97
CA VAL A 95 16.36 -35.63 -1.85
C VAL A 95 16.16 -34.14 -1.58
N VAL A 96 14.93 -33.64 -1.63
CA VAL A 96 14.66 -32.21 -1.42
C VAL A 96 14.92 -31.79 0.03
N SER A 97 14.64 -32.66 1.01
CA SER A 97 14.94 -32.40 2.42
C SER A 97 16.43 -32.20 2.64
N ARG A 98 17.27 -32.97 1.93
CA ARG A 98 18.71 -32.83 1.99
C ARG A 98 19.22 -31.59 1.27
N LEU A 99 18.68 -31.27 0.10
CA LEU A 99 19.05 -30.06 -0.66
C LEU A 99 18.68 -28.77 0.11
N CYS A 100 17.58 -28.80 0.86
CA CYS A 100 17.06 -27.67 1.63
C CYS A 100 17.43 -27.73 3.13
N ALA A 101 18.31 -28.65 3.53
CA ALA A 101 18.69 -28.79 4.94
C ALA A 101 19.43 -27.54 5.46
N PRO A 102 19.26 -27.17 6.74
CA PRO A 102 20.01 -26.08 7.35
C PRO A 102 21.52 -26.23 7.14
N GLY A 103 22.22 -25.14 6.81
CA GLY A 103 23.67 -25.15 6.57
C GLY A 103 24.10 -25.70 5.19
N THR A 104 23.17 -26.12 4.33
CA THR A 104 23.49 -26.48 2.95
C THR A 104 23.83 -25.23 2.13
N PRO A 105 24.84 -25.25 1.23
CA PRO A 105 25.17 -24.09 0.41
C PRO A 105 23.98 -23.60 -0.43
N PHE A 106 23.80 -22.27 -0.54
CA PHE A 106 22.64 -21.67 -1.22
C PHE A 106 22.31 -22.23 -2.61
N PRO A 107 23.26 -22.55 -3.50
CA PRO A 107 22.92 -23.11 -4.81
C PRO A 107 22.09 -24.40 -4.73
N PHE A 108 22.36 -25.27 -3.75
CA PHE A 108 21.60 -26.50 -3.55
C PHE A 108 20.21 -26.20 -2.99
N VAL A 109 20.09 -25.28 -2.03
CA VAL A 109 18.80 -24.86 -1.47
C VAL A 109 17.91 -24.25 -2.56
N ILE A 110 18.47 -23.39 -3.41
CA ILE A 110 17.76 -22.81 -4.56
C ILE A 110 17.25 -23.93 -5.47
N CYS A 111 18.10 -24.88 -5.84
CA CYS A 111 17.70 -26.01 -6.69
C CYS A 111 16.62 -26.88 -6.03
N GLY A 112 16.72 -27.13 -4.71
CA GLY A 112 15.71 -27.86 -3.96
C GLY A 112 14.37 -27.16 -3.97
N LEU A 113 14.33 -25.84 -3.75
CA LEU A 113 13.11 -25.03 -3.83
C LEU A 113 12.52 -25.01 -5.25
N GLU A 114 13.35 -24.96 -6.29
CA GLU A 114 12.91 -25.03 -7.70
C GLU A 114 12.30 -26.40 -8.03
N ILE A 115 12.90 -27.50 -7.55
CA ILE A 115 12.36 -28.85 -7.68
C ILE A 115 10.98 -28.94 -7.04
N ILE A 116 10.83 -28.46 -5.80
CA ILE A 116 9.54 -28.44 -5.11
C ILE A 116 8.51 -27.61 -5.88
N ALA A 117 8.92 -26.45 -6.40
CA ALA A 117 8.05 -25.57 -7.19
C ALA A 117 7.53 -26.28 -8.45
N VAL A 118 8.40 -26.92 -9.23
CA VAL A 118 8.02 -27.64 -10.46
C VAL A 118 7.06 -28.79 -10.16
N CYS A 119 7.37 -29.61 -9.14
CA CYS A 119 6.49 -30.69 -8.73
C CYS A 119 5.11 -30.18 -8.27
N SER A 120 5.07 -29.01 -7.63
CA SER A 120 3.82 -28.41 -7.15
C SER A 120 2.93 -27.84 -8.25
N THR A 121 3.53 -27.46 -9.38
CA THR A 121 2.82 -26.96 -10.58
C THR A 121 2.48 -28.05 -11.60
N SER A 122 2.95 -29.28 -11.41
CA SER A 122 2.72 -30.37 -12.36
C SER A 122 1.24 -30.77 -12.38
N ASP A 123 0.62 -30.69 -13.56
CA ASP A 123 -0.74 -31.19 -13.80
C ASP A 123 -0.76 -32.71 -14.00
N LEU A 124 0.40 -33.33 -14.23
CA LEU A 124 0.53 -34.77 -14.48
C LEU A 124 0.19 -35.59 -13.22
N ARG A 125 0.56 -35.07 -12.05
CA ARG A 125 0.26 -35.68 -10.75
C ARG A 125 -0.07 -34.58 -9.75
N PRO A 126 -1.36 -34.26 -9.52
CA PRO A 126 -1.74 -33.28 -8.53
C PRO A 126 -1.36 -33.76 -7.12
N LEU A 127 -0.62 -32.93 -6.37
CA LEU A 127 -0.28 -33.22 -4.99
C LEU A 127 -1.51 -33.24 -4.08
N THR A 128 -1.60 -34.27 -3.25
CA THR A 128 -2.54 -34.36 -2.11
C THR A 128 -2.18 -33.35 -1.02
N ASP A 129 -3.11 -33.09 -0.10
CA ASP A 129 -2.89 -32.13 1.00
C ASP A 129 -1.76 -32.55 1.95
N ILE A 130 -1.64 -33.85 2.23
CA ILE A 130 -0.57 -34.42 3.07
C ILE A 130 0.79 -34.26 2.39
N GLU A 131 0.85 -34.53 1.09
CA GLU A 131 2.05 -34.32 0.27
C GLU A 131 2.47 -32.84 0.25
N ARG A 132 1.51 -31.92 0.12
CA ARG A 132 1.78 -30.47 0.18
C ARG A 132 2.29 -30.05 1.56
N ALA A 133 1.68 -30.51 2.63
CA ALA A 133 2.13 -30.22 3.99
C ALA A 133 3.55 -30.74 4.26
N SER A 134 3.88 -31.92 3.72
CA SER A 134 5.22 -32.52 3.83
C SER A 134 6.27 -31.70 3.10
N LEU A 135 5.99 -31.26 1.87
CA LEU A 135 6.86 -30.36 1.12
C LEU A 135 6.98 -28.98 1.78
N PHE A 136 5.88 -28.46 2.34
CA PHE A 136 5.89 -27.21 3.09
C PHE A 136 6.81 -27.28 4.30
N ALA A 137 6.81 -28.41 5.02
CA ALA A 137 7.72 -28.62 6.14
C ALA A 137 9.21 -28.54 5.73
N VAL A 138 9.56 -29.04 4.53
CA VAL A 138 10.91 -28.92 3.95
C VAL A 138 11.26 -27.48 3.60
N VAL A 139 10.32 -26.73 2.99
CA VAL A 139 10.54 -25.31 2.68
C VAL A 139 10.80 -24.50 3.95
N ARG A 140 10.03 -24.78 5.01
CA ARG A 140 10.12 -24.10 6.31
C ARG A 140 11.43 -24.38 7.06
N SER A 141 12.05 -25.54 6.85
CA SER A 141 13.31 -25.88 7.51
C SER A 141 14.53 -25.17 6.91
N SER A 142 14.39 -24.48 5.79
CA SER A 142 15.50 -23.76 5.14
C SER A 142 15.84 -22.43 5.84
N ASP A 143 17.11 -22.05 5.85
CA ASP A 143 17.58 -20.81 6.50
C ASP A 143 16.97 -19.54 5.89
N LEU A 144 16.49 -18.60 6.70
CA LEU A 144 16.00 -17.31 6.23
C LEU A 144 17.17 -16.43 5.77
N SER A 145 17.30 -16.23 4.45
CA SER A 145 18.29 -15.36 3.83
C SER A 145 17.67 -14.58 2.69
N TRP A 146 18.11 -13.34 2.49
CA TRP A 146 17.68 -12.51 1.36
C TRP A 146 17.99 -13.18 0.02
N ALA A 147 19.12 -13.87 -0.11
CA ALA A 147 19.49 -14.59 -1.33
C ALA A 147 18.50 -15.71 -1.72
N LEU A 148 17.73 -16.21 -0.74
CA LEU A 148 16.74 -17.27 -0.93
C LEU A 148 15.30 -16.74 -1.02
N SER A 149 15.09 -15.44 -0.87
CA SER A 149 13.74 -14.83 -0.82
C SER A 149 12.93 -15.18 -2.07
N LYS A 150 13.43 -14.85 -3.26
CA LYS A 150 12.73 -15.07 -4.53
C LYS A 150 12.48 -16.55 -4.84
N PRO A 151 13.46 -17.47 -4.77
CA PRO A 151 13.21 -18.90 -4.92
C PRO A 151 12.17 -19.44 -3.93
N ARG A 152 12.23 -19.00 -2.67
CA ARG A 152 11.27 -19.38 -1.64
C ARG A 152 9.86 -18.90 -1.95
N TYR A 153 9.70 -17.64 -2.35
CA TYR A 153 8.40 -17.10 -2.75
C TYR A 153 7.82 -17.89 -3.92
N ASN A 154 8.60 -18.13 -4.99
CA ASN A 154 8.14 -18.91 -6.13
C ASN A 154 7.69 -20.33 -5.72
N CYS A 155 8.48 -20.98 -4.85
CA CYS A 155 8.14 -22.28 -4.30
C CYS A 155 6.85 -22.26 -3.48
N LEU A 156 6.66 -21.27 -2.60
CA LEU A 156 5.45 -21.12 -1.81
C LEU A 156 4.23 -20.81 -2.67
N THR A 157 4.35 -19.93 -3.66
CA THR A 157 3.26 -19.62 -4.59
C THR A 157 2.85 -20.86 -5.38
N ALA A 158 3.81 -21.66 -5.85
CA ALA A 158 3.54 -22.92 -6.53
C ALA A 158 2.87 -23.95 -5.61
N LEU A 159 3.45 -24.17 -4.42
CA LEU A 159 2.97 -25.15 -3.44
C LEU A 159 1.57 -24.86 -2.93
N THR A 160 1.23 -23.58 -2.77
CA THR A 160 -0.10 -23.14 -2.29
C THR A 160 -1.07 -22.84 -3.43
N LYS A 161 -0.66 -22.98 -4.70
CA LYS A 161 -1.42 -22.54 -5.89
C LYS A 161 -1.90 -21.08 -5.77
N GLY A 162 -1.04 -20.20 -5.26
CA GLY A 162 -1.37 -18.80 -5.00
C GLY A 162 -2.37 -18.62 -3.85
N GLY A 163 -2.18 -19.39 -2.78
CA GLY A 163 -2.97 -19.34 -1.55
C GLY A 163 -4.31 -20.08 -1.57
N THR A 164 -4.60 -20.94 -2.56
CA THR A 164 -5.85 -21.73 -2.62
C THR A 164 -5.74 -23.09 -1.94
N CYS A 165 -4.57 -23.70 -1.94
CA CYS A 165 -4.38 -25.07 -1.47
C CYS A 165 -3.53 -25.06 -0.20
N LEU A 166 -4.20 -24.89 0.95
CA LEU A 166 -3.56 -24.78 2.26
C LEU A 166 -4.08 -25.80 3.29
N ALA A 167 -4.99 -26.69 2.89
CA ALA A 167 -5.65 -27.62 3.78
C ALA A 167 -4.62 -28.45 4.57
N GLY A 168 -4.71 -28.37 5.90
CA GLY A 168 -3.88 -29.14 6.82
C GLY A 168 -2.56 -28.46 7.22
N PHE A 169 -2.28 -27.26 6.72
CA PHE A 169 -1.09 -26.48 7.14
C PHE A 169 -1.31 -24.96 7.15
N GLU A 170 -2.55 -24.49 7.25
CA GLU A 170 -2.92 -23.07 7.16
C GLU A 170 -2.23 -22.20 8.23
N GLU A 171 -2.24 -22.64 9.49
CA GLU A 171 -1.64 -21.89 10.59
C GLU A 171 -0.11 -21.80 10.44
N GLN A 172 0.52 -22.89 10.02
CA GLN A 172 1.97 -22.93 9.79
C GLN A 172 2.33 -22.05 8.58
N PHE A 173 1.49 -22.02 7.54
CA PHE A 173 1.65 -21.13 6.40
C PHE A 173 1.57 -19.65 6.81
N GLN A 174 0.56 -19.27 7.62
CA GLN A 174 0.44 -17.91 8.13
C GLN A 174 1.71 -17.50 8.89
N ARG A 175 2.09 -18.28 9.91
CA ARG A 175 3.24 -17.95 10.76
C ARG A 175 4.53 -17.82 9.95
N TYR A 176 4.76 -18.75 9.03
CA TYR A 176 5.94 -18.70 8.18
C TYR A 176 5.95 -17.52 7.20
N SER A 177 4.77 -17.13 6.69
CA SER A 177 4.64 -15.95 5.84
C SER A 177 4.93 -14.67 6.62
N GLU A 178 4.42 -14.57 7.85
CA GLU A 178 4.72 -13.48 8.78
C GLU A 178 6.22 -13.43 9.12
N GLU A 179 6.86 -14.57 9.37
CA GLU A 179 8.32 -14.65 9.57
C GLU A 179 9.10 -14.15 8.34
N CYS A 180 8.70 -14.57 7.13
CA CYS A 180 9.34 -14.15 5.88
C CYS A 180 9.18 -12.65 5.62
N ILE A 181 7.98 -12.10 5.84
CA ILE A 181 7.71 -10.66 5.71
C ILE A 181 8.50 -9.90 6.77
N GLY A 182 8.45 -10.35 8.02
CA GLY A 182 9.10 -9.70 9.15
C GLY A 182 10.60 -9.62 8.98
N PHE A 183 11.25 -10.70 8.54
CA PHE A 183 12.69 -10.70 8.23
C PHE A 183 13.08 -9.60 7.22
N ILE A 184 12.32 -9.43 6.14
CA ILE A 184 12.64 -8.42 5.13
C ILE A 184 12.26 -7.00 5.57
N MET A 185 11.15 -6.84 6.31
CA MET A 185 10.77 -5.56 6.90
C MET A 185 11.83 -5.05 7.88
N GLU A 186 12.41 -5.92 8.70
CA GLU A 186 13.52 -5.55 9.59
C GLU A 186 14.74 -5.05 8.80
N LEU A 187 15.07 -5.70 7.69
CA LEU A 187 16.15 -5.26 6.80
C LEU A 187 15.84 -3.92 6.11
N LEU A 188 14.58 -3.65 5.76
CA LEU A 188 14.14 -2.38 5.15
C LEU A 188 14.12 -1.21 6.14
N LEU A 189 13.96 -1.52 7.43
CA LEU A 189 13.99 -0.53 8.50
C LEU A 189 15.42 -0.26 9.01
N SER A 190 16.39 -1.13 8.71
CA SER A 190 17.82 -0.87 8.93
C SER A 190 18.43 -0.06 7.78
N ASP A 191 19.24 0.97 8.10
CA ASP A 191 19.70 2.04 7.19
C ASP A 191 20.58 1.64 5.97
N ASP A 192 20.88 0.35 5.74
CA ASP A 192 21.78 -0.11 4.68
C ASP A 192 21.03 -0.69 3.46
N GLU A 193 21.05 0.03 2.33
CA GLU A 193 20.12 -0.28 1.22
C GLU A 193 20.75 -0.47 -0.17
N PRO A 194 21.51 -1.54 -0.42
CA PRO A 194 21.42 -2.21 -1.71
C PRO A 194 20.04 -2.88 -1.83
N GLU A 195 19.43 -2.78 -3.03
CA GLU A 195 18.27 -3.58 -3.46
C GLU A 195 16.94 -3.31 -2.75
N ARG A 196 16.78 -2.19 -2.04
CA ARG A 196 15.53 -1.78 -1.36
C ARG A 196 14.26 -2.06 -2.16
N ARG A 197 14.20 -1.57 -3.40
CA ARG A 197 13.03 -1.74 -4.27
C ARG A 197 12.64 -3.21 -4.48
N GLN A 198 13.63 -4.10 -4.55
CA GLN A 198 13.39 -5.54 -4.70
C GLN A 198 12.88 -6.15 -3.39
N LYS A 199 13.41 -5.69 -2.24
CA LYS A 199 12.93 -6.09 -0.91
C LYS A 199 11.49 -5.61 -0.67
N GLU A 200 11.16 -4.37 -1.04
CA GLU A 200 9.79 -3.82 -0.99
C GLU A 200 8.84 -4.66 -1.84
N GLN A 201 9.20 -4.90 -3.12
CA GLN A 201 8.40 -5.73 -4.03
C GLN A 201 8.21 -7.16 -3.50
N TYR A 202 9.22 -7.71 -2.84
CA TYR A 202 9.12 -9.03 -2.21
C TYR A 202 8.10 -9.02 -1.08
N VAL A 203 8.18 -8.06 -0.17
CA VAL A 203 7.22 -7.90 0.93
C VAL A 203 5.81 -7.72 0.39
N GLU A 204 5.60 -6.84 -0.59
CA GLU A 204 4.30 -6.64 -1.24
C GLU A 204 3.75 -7.94 -1.82
N SER A 205 4.57 -8.68 -2.57
CA SER A 205 4.17 -9.94 -3.21
C SER A 205 3.83 -11.01 -2.17
N HIS A 206 4.60 -11.08 -1.08
CA HIS A 206 4.40 -12.08 -0.03
C HIS A 206 3.20 -11.76 0.86
N SER A 207 3.02 -10.47 1.20
CA SER A 207 1.82 -9.97 1.87
C SER A 207 0.58 -10.20 1.01
N GLU A 208 0.66 -10.01 -0.31
CA GLU A 208 -0.42 -10.33 -1.24
C GLU A 208 -0.76 -11.83 -1.26
N LEU A 209 0.25 -12.70 -1.22
CA LEU A 209 0.04 -14.15 -1.14
C LEU A 209 -0.68 -14.54 0.15
N LEU A 210 -0.23 -14.02 1.29
CA LEU A 210 -0.87 -14.23 2.59
C LEU A 210 -2.30 -13.69 2.60
N ARG A 211 -2.51 -12.51 2.02
CA ARG A 211 -3.82 -11.89 1.86
C ARG A 211 -4.78 -12.77 1.06
N ASN A 212 -4.31 -13.28 -0.08
CA ASN A 212 -5.07 -14.20 -0.93
C ASN A 212 -5.45 -15.49 -0.19
N ALA A 213 -4.58 -15.99 0.69
CA ALA A 213 -4.87 -17.15 1.52
C ALA A 213 -6.10 -16.91 2.43
N PHE A 214 -6.18 -15.75 3.09
CA PHE A 214 -7.33 -15.40 3.94
C PHE A 214 -8.62 -15.23 3.14
N VAL A 215 -8.56 -14.56 1.99
CA VAL A 215 -9.75 -14.31 1.15
C VAL A 215 -10.30 -15.61 0.56
N LYS A 216 -9.41 -16.52 0.13
CA LYS A 216 -9.82 -17.76 -0.55
C LYS A 216 -10.18 -18.89 0.42
N ASN A 217 -9.72 -18.82 1.68
CA ASN A 217 -9.99 -19.84 2.69
C ASN A 217 -10.55 -19.23 3.99
N PRO A 218 -11.67 -18.48 3.94
CA PRO A 218 -12.17 -17.72 5.09
C PRO A 218 -12.57 -18.63 6.27
N SER A 219 -12.96 -19.87 6.01
CA SER A 219 -13.32 -20.87 7.03
C SER A 219 -12.13 -21.46 7.77
N SER A 220 -10.94 -21.48 7.15
CA SER A 220 -9.75 -22.06 7.77
C SER A 220 -9.12 -21.14 8.81
N TYR A 221 -9.42 -19.84 8.77
CA TYR A 221 -8.83 -18.85 9.67
C TYR A 221 -9.84 -18.34 10.71
N THR A 222 -9.54 -18.63 11.97
CA THR A 222 -10.30 -18.09 13.12
C THR A 222 -10.05 -16.60 13.32
N ASP A 223 -10.90 -15.90 14.08
CA ASP A 223 -10.70 -14.48 14.40
C ASP A 223 -9.35 -14.22 15.07
N LYS A 224 -8.87 -15.19 15.85
CA LYS A 224 -7.54 -15.14 16.50
C LYS A 224 -6.42 -15.03 15.46
N HIS A 225 -6.50 -15.78 14.36
CA HIS A 225 -5.49 -15.74 13.31
C HIS A 225 -5.43 -14.37 12.64
N LEU A 226 -6.60 -13.81 12.29
CA LEU A 226 -6.69 -12.50 11.67
C LEU A 226 -6.21 -11.38 12.61
N ARG A 227 -6.58 -11.44 13.89
CA ARG A 227 -6.09 -10.53 14.93
C ARG A 227 -4.56 -10.58 15.03
N ASN A 228 -3.98 -11.77 15.05
CA ASN A 228 -2.53 -11.93 15.16
C ASN A 228 -1.81 -11.30 13.95
N THR A 229 -2.34 -11.48 12.73
CA THR A 229 -1.78 -10.85 11.54
C THR A 229 -1.93 -9.33 11.53
N LEU A 230 -3.06 -8.80 12.02
CA LEU A 230 -3.22 -7.36 12.19
C LEU A 230 -2.16 -6.82 13.18
N GLN A 231 -2.02 -7.45 14.34
CA GLN A 231 -1.01 -7.09 15.34
C GLN A 231 0.43 -7.22 14.81
N PHE A 232 0.67 -8.18 13.92
CA PHE A 232 1.95 -8.33 13.24
C PHE A 232 2.28 -7.08 12.40
N TYR A 233 1.35 -6.63 11.54
CA TYR A 233 1.56 -5.41 10.77
C TYR A 233 1.60 -4.14 11.65
N ASP A 234 0.78 -4.08 12.70
CA ASP A 234 0.74 -2.96 13.65
C ASP A 234 2.13 -2.68 14.25
N ARG A 235 2.91 -3.72 14.55
CA ARG A 235 4.27 -3.57 15.12
C ARG A 235 5.20 -2.82 14.17
N PHE A 236 5.16 -3.13 12.87
CA PHE A 236 6.00 -2.45 11.88
C PHE A 236 5.53 -1.02 11.64
N VAL A 237 4.22 -0.78 11.65
CA VAL A 237 3.68 0.58 11.55
C VAL A 237 4.07 1.42 12.75
N GLN A 238 3.89 0.92 13.98
CA GLN A 238 4.30 1.64 15.18
C GLN A 238 5.79 1.98 15.14
N ARG A 239 6.64 0.98 14.89
CA ARG A 239 8.09 1.17 14.84
C ARG A 239 8.52 2.17 13.75
N SER A 240 7.93 2.08 12.56
CA SER A 240 8.25 2.98 11.46
C SER A 240 7.77 4.42 11.73
N LEU A 241 6.58 4.60 12.32
CA LEU A 241 6.06 5.91 12.70
C LEU A 241 6.80 6.54 13.90
N ASP A 242 7.26 5.73 14.85
CA ASP A 242 8.06 6.18 15.99
C ASP A 242 9.43 6.68 15.54
N ALA A 243 10.02 6.07 14.50
CA ALA A 243 11.28 6.52 13.90
C ALA A 243 11.20 7.93 13.28
N ILE A 244 10.00 8.40 12.89
CA ILE A 244 9.80 9.78 12.44
C ILE A 244 9.90 10.76 13.62
N LEU A 245 9.37 10.39 14.78
CA LEU A 245 9.30 11.26 15.96
C LEU A 245 10.63 11.35 16.70
N PHE A 246 11.39 10.25 16.69
CA PHE A 246 12.67 10.14 17.36
C PHE A 246 13.73 9.69 16.35
N PRO A 247 14.14 10.57 15.42
CA PRO A 247 15.24 10.24 14.52
C PRO A 247 16.47 9.94 15.39
N SER A 248 16.93 8.69 15.34
CA SER A 248 18.10 8.23 16.09
C SER A 248 19.26 9.21 15.85
N SER A 249 19.80 9.78 16.93
CA SER A 249 20.83 10.82 16.87
C SER A 249 22.16 10.36 16.25
N ASP A 250 22.30 9.06 15.98
CA ASP A 250 23.51 8.44 15.43
C ASP A 250 23.67 8.61 13.90
N SER A 251 22.69 9.16 13.19
CA SER A 251 22.71 9.28 11.72
C SER A 251 23.03 10.69 11.19
N VAL A 252 23.66 11.56 12.00
CA VAL A 252 24.29 12.77 11.47
C VAL A 252 25.57 12.37 10.73
N SER A 253 25.43 11.79 9.55
CA SER A 253 26.50 11.81 8.56
C SER A 253 26.70 13.27 8.17
N ILE A 254 27.65 13.92 8.84
CA ILE A 254 28.13 15.26 8.50
C ILE A 254 28.36 15.25 6.98
N PRO A 255 27.69 16.11 6.19
CA PRO A 255 27.97 16.20 4.77
C PRO A 255 29.45 16.58 4.64
N SER A 256 30.25 15.63 4.15
CA SER A 256 31.66 15.85 3.85
C SER A 256 31.76 17.07 2.95
N SER A 257 32.32 18.14 3.49
CA SER A 257 32.43 19.44 2.83
C SER A 257 33.07 19.27 1.44
N PRO A 258 32.57 19.95 0.40
CA PRO A 258 33.25 19.93 -0.88
C PRO A 258 34.62 20.57 -0.68
N SER A 259 35.69 19.79 -0.88
CA SER A 259 37.05 20.32 -0.93
C SER A 259 37.15 21.30 -2.09
N VAL A 260 37.05 22.59 -1.78
CA VAL A 260 37.31 23.68 -2.74
C VAL A 260 38.81 23.72 -2.99
N LEU A 261 39.27 22.90 -3.94
CA LEU A 261 40.58 23.07 -4.56
C LEU A 261 40.44 24.14 -5.64
N HIS A 262 40.84 25.37 -5.28
CA HIS A 262 41.12 26.43 -6.23
C HIS A 262 42.11 25.95 -7.30
N ARG A 263 41.67 25.87 -8.56
CA ARG A 263 42.57 25.95 -9.71
C ARG A 263 42.11 27.07 -10.64
N ARG A 264 42.88 28.15 -10.64
CA ARG A 264 42.81 29.25 -11.62
C ARG A 264 43.22 28.74 -13.00
N SER A 265 42.39 29.01 -14.01
CA SER A 265 42.66 29.24 -15.44
C SER A 265 41.32 29.03 -16.15
N GLY A 266 40.75 29.93 -16.94
CA GLY A 266 41.32 30.70 -18.04
C GLY A 266 40.26 30.59 -19.16
N SER A 267 39.74 31.71 -19.62
CA SER A 267 38.56 31.86 -20.49
C SER A 267 38.73 31.27 -21.91
N SER A 268 37.75 30.49 -22.38
CA SER A 268 37.11 30.59 -23.71
C SER A 268 36.01 29.53 -23.91
N PRO A 269 34.98 29.77 -24.77
CA PRO A 269 33.83 28.90 -24.93
C PRO A 269 33.96 28.00 -26.17
N GLN A 270 33.93 26.69 -26.00
CA GLN A 270 33.61 25.78 -27.11
C GLN A 270 32.77 24.59 -26.64
N ALA A 271 31.70 24.37 -27.38
CA ALA A 271 30.79 23.26 -27.28
C ALA A 271 31.48 21.93 -27.61
N SER A 272 31.33 20.95 -26.75
CA SER A 272 31.14 19.54 -27.12
C SER A 272 30.81 18.72 -25.87
N LEU A 273 29.79 17.88 -26.02
CA LEU A 273 29.31 16.90 -25.04
C LEU A 273 30.45 15.98 -24.58
N PRO A 274 30.38 15.55 -23.31
CA PRO A 274 30.50 14.12 -23.07
C PRO A 274 29.34 13.60 -22.21
N PHE A 275 28.72 12.56 -22.75
CA PHE A 275 27.81 11.65 -22.10
C PHE A 275 28.56 10.95 -20.95
N PHE A 276 28.49 11.49 -19.74
CA PHE A 276 28.95 10.81 -18.53
C PHE A 276 27.76 10.11 -17.87
N GLY A 277 27.87 8.79 -17.73
CA GLY A 277 27.00 7.99 -16.89
C GLY A 277 27.13 8.41 -15.44
N SER A 278 26.28 9.34 -15.03
CA SER A 278 26.00 9.59 -13.62
C SER A 278 25.34 8.33 -13.06
N ARG A 279 26.12 7.58 -12.28
CA ARG A 279 25.59 6.67 -11.27
C ARG A 279 24.54 7.48 -10.49
N PRO A 280 23.27 7.04 -10.37
CA PRO A 280 22.30 7.82 -9.62
C PRO A 280 22.81 7.90 -8.19
N HIS A 281 23.15 9.12 -7.74
CA HIS A 281 23.25 9.39 -6.32
C HIS A 281 21.87 9.07 -5.75
N THR A 282 21.75 7.96 -5.04
CA THR A 282 20.60 7.66 -4.19
C THR A 282 20.58 8.76 -3.14
N GLU A 283 19.71 9.76 -3.34
CA GLU A 283 19.39 10.71 -2.28
C GLU A 283 18.93 9.90 -1.06
N PRO A 284 19.36 10.28 0.16
CA PRO A 284 18.87 9.63 1.36
C PRO A 284 17.35 9.75 1.38
N LEU A 285 16.69 8.59 1.42
CA LEU A 285 15.23 8.52 1.46
C LEU A 285 14.73 9.33 2.65
N THR A 286 13.63 10.02 2.42
CA THR A 286 12.94 10.70 3.52
C THR A 286 12.49 9.64 4.52
N LEU A 287 12.55 9.95 5.83
CA LEU A 287 12.02 9.06 6.88
C LEU A 287 10.57 8.62 6.60
N LEU A 288 9.82 9.47 5.90
CA LEU A 288 8.45 9.22 5.46
C LEU A 288 8.33 8.06 4.44
N GLU A 289 9.31 7.87 3.56
CA GLU A 289 9.27 6.76 2.58
C GLU A 289 9.43 5.40 3.26
N LYS A 290 10.12 5.34 4.42
CA LYS A 290 10.25 4.11 5.21
C LYS A 290 8.96 3.67 5.89
N THR A 291 8.01 4.58 6.10
CA THR A 291 6.73 4.26 6.73
C THR A 291 5.65 3.85 5.73
N MET A 292 5.83 4.15 4.44
CA MET A 292 4.84 3.89 3.40
C MET A 292 4.48 2.40 3.31
N LEU A 293 5.46 1.51 3.17
CA LEU A 293 5.20 0.09 2.95
C LEU A 293 4.50 -0.59 4.16
N PRO A 294 4.96 -0.44 5.42
CA PRO A 294 4.23 -0.96 6.58
C PRO A 294 2.78 -0.48 6.65
N CYS A 295 2.54 0.81 6.43
CA CYS A 295 1.20 1.39 6.43
C CYS A 295 0.33 0.79 5.32
N GLN A 296 0.86 0.67 4.09
CA GLN A 296 0.13 0.07 2.97
C GLN A 296 -0.29 -1.37 3.27
N MET A 297 0.61 -2.19 3.83
CA MET A 297 0.31 -3.60 4.12
C MET A 297 -0.74 -3.73 5.23
N GLN A 298 -0.67 -2.91 6.29
CA GLN A 298 -1.68 -2.91 7.34
C GLN A 298 -3.06 -2.50 6.81
N LEU A 299 -3.14 -1.41 6.03
CA LEU A 299 -4.40 -0.93 5.44
C LEU A 299 -5.00 -1.98 4.48
N ALA A 300 -4.18 -2.57 3.62
CA ALA A 300 -4.59 -3.63 2.70
C ALA A 300 -5.10 -4.88 3.43
N PHE A 301 -4.55 -5.21 4.60
CA PHE A 301 -5.04 -6.30 5.43
C PHE A 301 -6.33 -5.93 6.17
N LEU A 302 -6.45 -4.68 6.62
CA LEU A 302 -7.65 -4.19 7.31
C LEU A 302 -8.90 -4.29 6.42
N ASP A 303 -8.79 -4.16 5.10
CA ASP A 303 -9.91 -4.37 4.17
C ASP A 303 -10.57 -5.75 4.31
N ILE A 304 -9.79 -6.78 4.64
CA ILE A 304 -10.29 -8.14 4.82
C ILE A 304 -10.85 -8.32 6.22
N TYR A 305 -10.15 -7.77 7.22
CA TYR A 305 -10.50 -7.99 8.62
C TYR A 305 -11.67 -7.11 9.11
N ARG A 306 -11.97 -6.01 8.41
CA ARG A 306 -12.94 -4.98 8.84
C ARG A 306 -14.30 -5.55 9.28
N SER A 307 -14.84 -6.53 8.54
CA SER A 307 -16.16 -7.11 8.85
C SER A 307 -16.17 -7.99 10.11
N ARG A 308 -15.00 -8.36 10.61
CA ARG A 308 -14.79 -9.25 11.78
C ARG A 308 -14.19 -8.51 12.98
N LEU A 309 -14.04 -7.18 12.89
CA LEU A 309 -13.55 -6.37 14.01
C LEU A 309 -14.49 -6.47 15.21
N THR A 310 -13.91 -6.58 16.39
CA THR A 310 -14.62 -6.49 17.66
C THR A 310 -14.58 -5.06 18.22
N SER A 311 -15.46 -4.76 19.17
CA SER A 311 -15.51 -3.46 19.85
C SER A 311 -14.23 -3.12 20.64
N ASP A 312 -13.42 -4.11 21.02
CA ASP A 312 -12.16 -3.87 21.73
C ASP A 312 -11.03 -3.53 20.74
N GLU A 313 -11.00 -4.22 19.59
CA GLU A 313 -9.98 -4.01 18.55
C GLU A 313 -10.17 -2.68 17.81
N ILE A 314 -11.41 -2.21 17.68
CA ILE A 314 -11.70 -0.97 16.96
C ILE A 314 -10.95 0.23 17.55
N LEU A 315 -10.73 0.27 18.86
CA LEU A 315 -10.01 1.35 19.53
C LEU A 315 -8.56 1.41 19.08
N HIS A 316 -7.92 0.23 18.97
CA HIS A 316 -6.56 0.10 18.49
C HIS A 316 -6.44 0.49 17.01
N VAL A 317 -7.38 0.02 16.19
CA VAL A 317 -7.45 0.36 14.76
C VAL A 317 -7.63 1.86 14.56
N ILE A 318 -8.58 2.50 15.25
CA ILE A 318 -8.79 3.96 15.16
C ILE A 318 -7.51 4.70 15.53
N HIS A 319 -6.87 4.31 16.65
CA HIS A 319 -5.63 4.94 17.08
C HIS A 319 -4.54 4.85 16.01
N ASN A 320 -4.31 3.67 15.44
CA ASN A 320 -3.29 3.49 14.39
C ASN A 320 -3.64 4.26 13.10
N LEU A 321 -4.90 4.26 12.66
CA LEU A 321 -5.34 5.03 11.49
C LEU A 321 -5.11 6.53 11.69
N LEU A 322 -5.46 7.06 12.87
CA LEU A 322 -5.20 8.47 13.20
C LEU A 322 -3.70 8.79 13.19
N ARG A 323 -2.85 7.89 13.72
CA ARG A 323 -1.39 8.07 13.65
C ARG A 323 -0.89 8.12 12.20
N MET A 324 -1.34 7.21 11.34
CA MET A 324 -0.98 7.21 9.92
C MET A 324 -1.38 8.51 9.23
N ILE A 325 -2.61 8.99 9.47
CA ILE A 325 -3.10 10.25 8.90
C ILE A 325 -2.25 11.42 9.38
N GLY A 326 -1.95 11.49 10.67
CA GLY A 326 -1.12 12.56 11.23
C GLY A 326 0.32 12.54 10.70
N ALA A 327 0.90 11.36 10.48
CA ALA A 327 2.26 11.23 9.96
C ALA A 327 2.35 11.52 8.44
N HIS A 328 1.31 11.18 7.68
CA HIS A 328 1.27 11.34 6.22
C HIS A 328 0.38 12.51 5.76
N ILE A 329 0.20 13.52 6.61
CA ILE A 329 -0.69 14.64 6.30
C ILE A 329 -0.20 15.40 5.07
N THR A 330 -1.08 15.59 4.09
CA THR A 330 -0.80 16.40 2.91
C THR A 330 -1.51 17.76 2.98
N PRO A 331 -0.97 18.83 2.39
CA PRO A 331 -1.70 20.09 2.32
C PRO A 331 -3.01 19.91 1.52
N LEU A 332 -4.11 20.45 2.05
CA LEU A 332 -5.38 20.51 1.33
C LEU A 332 -5.42 21.77 0.46
N PRO A 333 -5.89 21.69 -0.80
CA PRO A 333 -6.16 22.89 -1.60
C PRO A 333 -7.29 23.71 -0.97
N HIS A 334 -7.58 24.90 -1.48
CA HIS A 334 -8.83 25.60 -1.12
C HIS A 334 -10.07 24.78 -1.53
N ILE A 335 -11.19 24.92 -0.81
CA ILE A 335 -12.43 24.27 -1.25
C ILE A 335 -12.95 24.94 -2.52
N SER A 336 -13.50 24.13 -3.41
CA SER A 336 -14.13 24.60 -4.62
C SER A 336 -15.19 23.60 -5.06
N ALA A 337 -16.29 24.09 -5.64
CA ALA A 337 -17.30 23.25 -6.26
C ALA A 337 -16.70 22.48 -7.45
N THR A 338 -15.79 23.10 -8.20
CA THR A 338 -15.10 22.48 -9.33
C THR A 338 -13.95 21.59 -8.87
N PRO A 339 -13.90 20.32 -9.32
CA PRO A 339 -12.83 19.41 -8.96
C PRO A 339 -11.51 19.86 -9.57
N LEU A 340 -10.51 20.12 -8.72
CA LEU A 340 -9.12 20.21 -9.17
C LEU A 340 -8.67 18.85 -9.74
N PRO A 341 -7.81 18.83 -10.78
CA PRO A 341 -7.21 17.60 -11.26
C PRO A 341 -6.43 16.92 -10.11
N PRO A 342 -6.47 15.58 -10.01
CA PRO A 342 -5.78 14.86 -8.94
C PRO A 342 -4.28 15.14 -9.02
N ARG A 343 -3.73 15.86 -8.04
CA ARG A 343 -2.28 16.02 -7.91
C ARG A 343 -1.68 14.75 -7.32
N HIS A 344 -0.60 14.31 -7.95
CA HIS A 344 0.03 12.99 -7.93
C HIS A 344 0.40 12.38 -6.55
N VAL A 345 0.13 11.07 -6.42
CA VAL A 345 0.89 9.97 -5.76
C VAL A 345 1.22 10.05 -4.26
N VAL A 346 1.44 11.23 -3.67
CA VAL A 346 1.84 11.35 -2.24
C VAL A 346 0.66 11.20 -1.27
N ARG A 347 -0.58 11.10 -1.78
CA ARG A 347 -1.82 11.01 -0.98
C ARG A 347 -2.27 9.61 -0.60
N LEU A 348 -1.57 8.55 -1.03
CA LEU A 348 -2.12 7.18 -0.96
C LEU A 348 -2.41 6.69 0.46
N ILE A 349 -1.50 6.93 1.42
CA ILE A 349 -1.70 6.47 2.81
C ILE A 349 -2.77 7.27 3.53
N GLU A 350 -2.69 8.60 3.47
CA GLU A 350 -3.66 9.49 4.11
C GLU A 350 -5.08 9.20 3.61
N GLU A 351 -5.23 9.13 2.28
CA GLU A 351 -6.53 8.87 1.65
C GLU A 351 -7.05 7.47 1.97
N ALA A 352 -6.20 6.44 1.91
CA ALA A 352 -6.62 5.09 2.28
C ALA A 352 -7.03 5.00 3.76
N ALA A 353 -6.25 5.57 4.68
CA ALA A 353 -6.58 5.57 6.10
C ALA A 353 -7.87 6.36 6.41
N LEU A 354 -8.07 7.52 5.76
CA LEU A 354 -9.32 8.27 5.83
C LEU A 354 -10.51 7.46 5.30
N ASN A 355 -10.35 6.76 4.18
CA ASN A 355 -11.39 5.90 3.62
C ASN A 355 -11.79 4.79 4.60
N HIS A 356 -10.81 4.12 5.24
CA HIS A 356 -11.13 3.14 6.29
C HIS A 356 -11.90 3.77 7.46
N LEU A 357 -11.48 4.94 7.96
CA LEU A 357 -12.20 5.64 9.01
C LEU A 357 -13.62 6.00 8.60
N PHE A 358 -13.83 6.48 7.37
CA PHE A 358 -15.17 6.83 6.87
C PHE A 358 -16.08 5.62 6.77
N VAL A 359 -15.58 4.47 6.30
CA VAL A 359 -16.38 3.25 6.31
C VAL A 359 -16.73 2.81 7.73
N LEU A 360 -15.81 2.95 8.69
CA LEU A 360 -16.09 2.66 10.10
C LEU A 360 -17.11 3.64 10.71
N LEU A 361 -17.07 4.91 10.30
CA LEU A 361 -18.01 5.97 10.70
C LEU A 361 -19.41 5.79 10.12
N GLN A 362 -19.55 5.09 9.00
CA GLN A 362 -20.83 4.75 8.38
C GLN A 362 -21.35 3.38 8.83
N GLY A 363 -20.51 2.58 9.48
CA GLY A 363 -20.81 1.22 9.89
C GLY A 363 -21.36 1.08 11.32
N PRO A 364 -21.35 -0.16 11.85
CA PRO A 364 -21.86 -0.46 13.20
C PRO A 364 -21.05 0.21 14.31
N PHE A 365 -19.81 0.63 14.02
CA PHE A 365 -18.92 1.29 14.97
C PHE A 365 -19.00 2.81 14.96
N SER A 366 -19.93 3.41 14.21
CA SER A 366 -20.02 4.86 13.98
C SER A 366 -19.95 5.70 15.25
N VAL A 367 -20.73 5.34 16.28
CA VAL A 367 -20.77 6.04 17.57
C VAL A 367 -19.43 5.93 18.31
N THR A 368 -18.87 4.72 18.38
CA THR A 368 -17.58 4.45 19.04
C THR A 368 -16.45 5.20 18.34
N VAL A 369 -16.40 5.15 17.00
CA VAL A 369 -15.37 5.83 16.21
C VAL A 369 -15.46 7.33 16.43
N ALA A 370 -16.65 7.92 16.33
CA ALA A 370 -16.81 9.36 16.51
C ALA A 370 -16.49 9.82 17.94
N ALA A 371 -16.86 9.05 18.96
CA ALA A 371 -16.51 9.35 20.36
C ALA A 371 -14.99 9.31 20.59
N ASN A 372 -14.31 8.32 20.00
CA ASN A 372 -12.86 8.19 20.12
C ASN A 372 -12.10 9.26 19.35
N VAL A 373 -12.50 9.60 18.12
CA VAL A 373 -11.90 10.71 17.36
C VAL A 373 -11.97 12.01 18.17
N LYS A 374 -13.11 12.31 18.80
CA LYS A 374 -13.25 13.49 19.69
C LYS A 374 -12.34 13.43 20.90
N THR A 375 -12.20 12.25 21.51
CA THR A 375 -11.31 12.05 22.66
C THR A 375 -9.84 12.26 22.27
N TYR A 376 -9.46 11.74 21.10
CA TYR A 376 -8.10 11.81 20.56
C TYR A 376 -7.67 13.22 20.13
N LEU A 377 -8.59 14.19 19.97
CA LEU A 377 -8.22 15.59 19.77
C LEU A 377 -7.31 16.12 20.88
N SER A 378 -7.52 15.66 22.11
CA SER A 378 -6.75 16.07 23.30
C SER A 378 -5.63 15.08 23.67
N SER A 379 -5.27 14.17 22.75
CA SER A 379 -4.22 13.17 22.98
C SER A 379 -2.86 13.81 23.27
N ASP A 380 -2.02 13.15 24.08
CA ASP A 380 -0.63 13.56 24.27
C ASP A 380 0.25 13.19 23.06
N ASN A 381 -0.19 12.22 22.25
CA ASN A 381 0.48 11.89 21.01
C ASN A 381 0.07 12.87 19.90
N LYS A 382 1.01 13.72 19.48
CA LYS A 382 0.82 14.73 18.42
C LYS A 382 0.28 14.14 17.12
N GLN A 383 0.79 12.99 16.67
CA GLN A 383 0.33 12.36 15.41
C GLN A 383 -1.14 11.93 15.51
N VAL A 384 -1.53 11.35 16.65
CA VAL A 384 -2.93 10.94 16.89
C VAL A 384 -3.87 12.14 16.89
N SER A 385 -3.50 13.19 17.61
CA SER A 385 -4.30 14.41 17.67
C SER A 385 -4.40 15.09 16.31
N LEU A 386 -3.27 15.24 15.60
CA LEU A 386 -3.23 15.82 14.26
C LEU A 386 -4.08 15.02 13.27
N GLY A 387 -4.01 13.68 13.32
CA GLY A 387 -4.89 12.81 12.54
C GLY A 387 -6.36 13.00 12.89
N ALA A 388 -6.71 13.24 14.16
CA ALA A 388 -8.09 13.48 14.59
C ALA A 388 -8.62 14.82 14.04
N PHE A 389 -7.82 15.90 14.14
CA PHE A 389 -8.14 17.19 13.52
C PHE A 389 -8.31 17.06 12.01
N ARG A 390 -7.38 16.35 11.36
CA ARG A 390 -7.41 16.12 9.92
C ARG A 390 -8.64 15.31 9.49
N THR A 391 -9.01 14.29 10.26
CA THR A 391 -10.23 13.49 10.02
C THR A 391 -11.48 14.37 10.10
N ILE A 392 -11.61 15.18 11.15
CA ILE A 392 -12.74 16.11 11.31
C ILE A 392 -12.80 17.08 10.15
N ARG A 393 -11.67 17.68 9.79
CA ARG A 393 -11.58 18.60 8.65
C ARG A 393 -12.03 17.93 7.37
N ALA A 394 -11.54 16.72 7.08
CA ALA A 394 -11.91 15.98 5.88
C ALA A 394 -13.43 15.69 5.81
N VAL A 395 -14.07 15.31 6.92
CA VAL A 395 -15.53 15.12 6.97
C VAL A 395 -16.28 16.42 6.71
N LEU A 396 -15.94 17.49 7.44
CA LEU A 396 -16.62 18.78 7.31
C LEU A 396 -16.44 19.35 5.90
N ARG A 397 -15.25 19.17 5.34
CA ARG A 397 -14.88 19.60 4.00
C ARG A 397 -15.63 18.83 2.91
N ASP A 398 -15.77 17.51 3.00
CA ASP A 398 -16.55 16.72 2.03
C ASP A 398 -18.04 17.12 2.06
N ALA A 399 -18.58 17.40 3.24
CA ALA A 399 -19.94 17.91 3.39
C ALA A 399 -20.08 19.33 2.80
N ALA A 400 -19.11 20.23 3.07
CA ALA A 400 -19.08 21.58 2.50
C ALA A 400 -19.01 21.55 0.97
N ILE A 401 -18.10 20.75 0.39
CA ILE A 401 -17.96 20.59 -1.07
C ILE A 401 -19.26 20.07 -1.70
N SER A 402 -19.92 19.09 -1.07
CA SER A 402 -21.20 18.56 -1.55
C SER A 402 -22.31 19.62 -1.52
N ARG A 403 -22.37 20.44 -0.47
CA ARG A 403 -23.31 21.58 -0.39
C ARG A 403 -23.01 22.66 -1.41
N MET A 404 -21.75 23.05 -1.59
CA MET A 404 -21.31 23.99 -2.62
C MET A 404 -21.64 23.48 -4.03
N ALA A 405 -21.46 22.18 -4.30
CA ALA A 405 -21.86 21.56 -5.57
C ALA A 405 -23.37 21.65 -5.80
N LEU A 406 -24.19 21.36 -4.79
CA LEU A 406 -25.64 21.53 -4.86
C LEU A 406 -26.07 22.98 -5.09
N LEU A 407 -25.44 23.93 -4.41
CA LEU A 407 -25.69 25.35 -4.60
C LEU A 407 -25.29 25.79 -6.01
N SER A 408 -24.13 25.33 -6.50
CA SER A 408 -23.66 25.58 -7.85
C SER A 408 -24.67 25.09 -8.89
N LEU A 409 -25.21 23.88 -8.74
CA LEU A 409 -26.27 23.34 -9.60
C LEU A 409 -27.57 24.15 -9.56
N ARG A 410 -27.91 24.74 -8.40
CA ARG A 410 -29.11 25.57 -8.25
C ARG A 410 -28.93 26.96 -8.88
N ARG A 411 -27.74 27.55 -8.78
CA ARG A 411 -27.41 28.87 -9.35
C ARG A 411 -27.27 28.83 -10.85
N SER A 412 -26.68 27.76 -11.34
CA SER A 412 -26.43 27.58 -12.74
C SER A 412 -27.75 27.46 -13.50
N LYS A 413 -28.14 28.54 -14.17
CA LYS A 413 -28.88 28.45 -15.43
C LYS A 413 -27.88 27.90 -16.45
N PHE A 414 -27.58 26.61 -16.40
CA PHE A 414 -26.57 26.06 -17.31
C PHE A 414 -27.07 26.23 -18.74
N ASP A 415 -26.38 27.08 -19.50
CA ASP A 415 -26.36 27.00 -20.95
C ASP A 415 -25.80 25.62 -21.28
N VAL A 416 -26.72 24.71 -21.54
CA VAL A 416 -26.39 23.44 -22.18
C VAL A 416 -25.80 23.84 -23.53
N ASP A 417 -24.49 23.67 -23.70
CA ASP A 417 -23.87 23.80 -25.02
C ASP A 417 -24.41 22.66 -25.89
N ILE A 418 -25.55 22.91 -26.54
CA ILE A 418 -26.16 22.05 -27.56
C ILE A 418 -25.34 22.24 -28.84
N THR A 419 -24.10 21.79 -28.85
CA THR A 419 -23.26 21.82 -30.05
C THR A 419 -22.61 20.47 -30.35
N ALA A 420 -23.28 19.37 -29.99
CA ALA A 420 -23.05 18.09 -30.66
C ALA A 420 -24.00 17.98 -31.87
N PRO A 421 -23.49 17.74 -33.10
CA PRO A 421 -24.30 17.63 -34.32
C PRO A 421 -25.38 16.53 -34.28
N THR A 422 -25.34 15.66 -33.28
CA THR A 422 -26.25 14.52 -33.08
C THR A 422 -27.40 14.78 -32.10
N GLY A 423 -27.51 15.99 -31.54
CA GLY A 423 -28.54 16.31 -30.54
C GLY A 423 -28.32 15.63 -29.18
N GLN A 424 -27.16 14.99 -28.97
CA GLN A 424 -26.79 14.44 -27.66
C GLN A 424 -26.22 15.53 -26.76
N MET A 425 -26.78 15.69 -25.56
CA MET A 425 -26.16 16.47 -24.49
C MET A 425 -24.79 15.89 -24.15
N VAL A 426 -23.72 16.60 -24.46
CA VAL A 426 -22.39 16.28 -23.96
C VAL A 426 -22.15 17.10 -22.72
N LEU A 427 -22.32 16.48 -21.56
CA LEU A 427 -21.93 17.07 -20.29
C LEU A 427 -20.41 17.21 -20.25
N THR A 428 -19.90 18.38 -19.87
CA THR A 428 -18.48 18.55 -19.61
C THR A 428 -18.06 17.63 -18.45
N GLU A 429 -16.84 17.11 -18.48
CA GLU A 429 -16.34 16.24 -17.41
C GLU A 429 -16.41 16.93 -16.03
N SER A 430 -16.22 18.26 -15.99
CA SER A 430 -16.41 19.08 -14.80
C SER A 430 -17.86 19.05 -14.30
N TYR A 431 -18.86 19.13 -15.19
CA TYR A 431 -20.27 19.10 -14.82
C TYR A 431 -20.69 17.72 -14.32
N THR A 432 -20.24 16.64 -14.99
CA THR A 432 -20.48 15.27 -14.51
C THR A 432 -19.97 15.08 -13.09
N ARG A 433 -18.77 15.58 -12.77
CA ARG A 433 -18.21 15.50 -11.41
C ARG A 433 -18.95 16.38 -10.39
N VAL A 434 -19.46 17.54 -10.79
CA VAL A 434 -20.31 18.39 -9.91
C VAL A 434 -21.64 17.68 -9.63
N LEU A 435 -22.26 17.08 -10.65
CA LEU A 435 -23.45 16.26 -10.49
C LEU A 435 -23.19 15.07 -9.57
N GLU A 436 -22.11 14.32 -9.77
CA GLU A 436 -21.73 13.20 -8.92
C GLU A 436 -21.58 13.63 -7.46
N ARG A 437 -20.93 14.77 -7.19
CA ARG A 437 -20.77 15.32 -5.84
C ARG A 437 -22.09 15.80 -5.23
N ALA A 438 -22.95 16.43 -6.02
CA ALA A 438 -24.24 16.90 -5.55
C ALA A 438 -25.24 15.77 -5.29
N HIS A 439 -25.14 14.68 -6.07
CA HIS A 439 -25.95 13.48 -5.90
C HIS A 439 -25.34 12.47 -4.94
N LYS A 440 -24.08 12.65 -4.54
CA LYS A 440 -23.51 11.95 -3.40
C LYS A 440 -24.43 12.27 -2.23
N GLU A 441 -25.12 11.26 -1.73
CA GLU A 441 -25.92 11.40 -0.51
C GLU A 441 -25.01 12.10 0.50
N ILE A 442 -25.41 13.29 0.95
CA ILE A 442 -24.61 14.02 1.92
C ILE A 442 -24.60 13.10 3.13
N VAL A 443 -23.51 12.35 3.30
CA VAL A 443 -23.31 11.51 4.47
C VAL A 443 -22.94 12.48 5.58
N GLU A 444 -23.94 13.20 6.07
CA GLU A 444 -23.83 13.94 7.30
C GLU A 444 -23.62 12.90 8.38
N VAL A 445 -22.38 12.72 8.81
CA VAL A 445 -22.07 11.94 9.99
C VAL A 445 -22.59 12.76 11.16
N PRO A 446 -23.75 12.43 11.78
CA PRO A 446 -24.40 13.34 12.72
C PRO A 446 -23.57 13.56 13.99
N ALA A 447 -22.61 12.66 14.24
CA ALA A 447 -21.65 12.80 15.32
C ALA A 447 -20.63 13.93 15.09
N PHE A 448 -20.41 14.33 13.83
CA PHE A 448 -19.52 15.42 13.41
C PHE A 448 -20.28 16.67 12.95
N ALA A 449 -21.56 16.79 13.30
CA ALA A 449 -22.26 18.06 13.20
C ALA A 449 -21.49 19.13 14.00
N LEU A 450 -21.43 20.34 13.44
CA LEU A 450 -20.53 21.39 13.94
C LEU A 450 -20.83 21.75 15.40
N ASP A 451 -22.10 21.85 15.77
CA ASP A 451 -22.58 22.07 17.14
C ASP A 451 -22.01 21.06 18.15
N ARG A 452 -21.82 19.81 17.73
CA ARG A 452 -21.25 18.71 18.53
C ARG A 452 -19.73 18.65 18.51
N LEU A 453 -19.09 19.39 17.61
CA LEU A 453 -17.64 19.50 17.47
C LEU A 453 -17.09 20.77 18.14
N CYS A 454 -17.88 21.84 18.24
CA CYS A 454 -17.45 23.12 18.78
C CYS A 454 -16.74 22.98 20.14
N LYS A 455 -17.38 22.33 21.11
CA LYS A 455 -16.85 22.21 22.47
C LYS A 455 -15.60 21.30 22.55
N PRO A 456 -15.60 20.05 22.01
CA PRO A 456 -14.41 19.21 22.04
C PRO A 456 -13.20 19.83 21.34
N THR A 457 -13.39 20.38 20.15
CA THR A 457 -12.32 20.98 19.35
C THR A 457 -11.76 22.23 20.02
N ALA A 458 -12.62 23.14 20.52
CA ALA A 458 -12.15 24.32 21.26
C ALA A 458 -11.43 23.98 22.57
N LYS A 459 -11.82 22.90 23.25
CA LYS A 459 -11.10 22.40 24.44
C LYS A 459 -9.72 21.87 24.04
N ALA A 460 -9.64 21.05 23.00
CA ALA A 460 -8.39 20.48 22.51
C ALA A 460 -7.42 21.57 22.03
N ILE A 461 -7.89 22.56 21.28
CA ILE A 461 -7.08 23.70 20.81
C ILE A 461 -6.50 24.48 22.00
N ARG A 462 -7.29 24.75 23.05
CA ARG A 462 -6.79 25.41 24.27
C ARG A 462 -5.70 24.62 24.98
N GLN A 463 -5.83 23.29 25.00
CA GLN A 463 -4.80 22.43 25.57
C GLN A 463 -3.52 22.46 24.72
N TRP A 464 -3.66 22.30 23.41
CA TRP A 464 -2.51 22.30 22.49
C TRP A 464 -1.85 23.66 22.38
N SER A 465 -2.60 24.77 22.39
CA SER A 465 -2.03 26.11 22.29
C SER A 465 -1.02 26.38 23.42
N SER A 466 -1.09 25.70 24.55
CA SER A 466 -0.11 25.80 25.64
C SER A 466 1.24 25.13 25.36
N ARG A 467 1.35 24.28 24.33
CA ARG A 467 2.53 23.47 24.01
C ARG A 467 3.39 24.12 22.93
N ALA A 468 4.69 23.84 22.94
CA ALA A 468 5.66 24.41 21.99
C ALA A 468 5.57 23.80 20.58
N ASP A 469 5.04 22.59 20.45
CA ASP A 469 4.98 21.83 19.19
C ASP A 469 3.59 21.86 18.53
N ALA A 470 2.75 22.83 18.93
CA ALA A 470 1.33 22.91 18.58
C ALA A 470 1.03 23.44 17.18
N GLU A 471 2.03 23.98 16.46
CA GLU A 471 1.88 24.67 15.18
C GLU A 471 1.02 23.90 14.17
N MET A 472 1.39 22.67 13.82
CA MET A 472 0.64 21.86 12.84
C MET A 472 -0.81 21.58 13.26
N ILE A 473 -1.08 21.47 14.57
CA ILE A 473 -2.43 21.24 15.08
C ILE A 473 -3.27 22.51 14.93
N LEU A 474 -2.68 23.66 15.23
CA LEU A 474 -3.33 24.95 15.05
C LEU A 474 -3.55 25.27 13.57
N GLU A 475 -2.62 24.91 12.69
CA GLU A 475 -2.79 25.03 11.24
C GLU A 475 -3.99 24.21 10.75
N GLU A 476 -4.14 22.96 11.17
CA GLU A 476 -5.31 22.16 10.80
C GLU A 476 -6.61 22.69 11.41
N ALA A 477 -6.57 23.18 12.64
CA ALA A 477 -7.73 23.83 13.26
C ALA A 477 -8.17 25.09 12.50
N VAL A 478 -7.22 25.94 12.10
CA VAL A 478 -7.47 27.11 11.25
C VAL A 478 -7.96 26.67 9.88
N GLY A 479 -7.42 25.59 9.33
CA GLY A 479 -7.90 24.97 8.10
C GLY A 479 -9.39 24.62 8.12
N ILE A 480 -9.91 24.12 9.25
CA ILE A 480 -11.36 23.90 9.43
C ILE A 480 -12.12 25.23 9.36
N THR A 481 -11.60 26.29 9.98
CA THR A 481 -12.27 27.61 9.92
C THR A 481 -12.30 28.19 8.51
N ILE A 482 -11.22 28.02 7.74
CA ILE A 482 -11.16 28.43 6.33
C ILE A 482 -12.22 27.67 5.53
N ASP A 483 -12.30 26.34 5.69
CA ASP A 483 -13.29 25.53 4.96
C ASP A 483 -14.74 25.95 5.30
N ILE A 484 -15.03 26.35 6.54
CA ILE A 484 -16.37 26.87 6.94
C ILE A 484 -16.62 28.24 6.32
N VAL A 485 -15.64 29.15 6.35
CA VAL A 485 -15.77 30.50 5.81
C VAL A 485 -15.94 30.47 4.30
N ASP A 486 -15.14 29.67 3.59
CA ASP A 486 -15.23 29.52 2.14
C ASP A 486 -16.63 29.01 1.72
N GLU A 487 -17.22 28.08 2.46
CA GLU A 487 -18.57 27.57 2.19
C GLU A 487 -19.66 28.60 2.51
N ALA A 488 -19.50 29.37 3.58
CA ALA A 488 -20.39 30.48 3.92
C ALA A 488 -20.31 31.61 2.88
N CYS A 489 -19.10 31.91 2.38
CA CYS A 489 -18.87 32.85 1.27
C CYS A 489 -19.58 32.37 0.00
N ASP A 490 -19.48 31.08 -0.32
CA ASP A 490 -20.21 30.53 -1.45
C ASP A 490 -21.72 30.73 -1.25
N ARG A 491 -22.31 30.41 -0.08
CA ARG A 491 -23.75 30.62 0.19
C ARG A 491 -24.27 32.01 -0.20
N VAL A 492 -23.47 33.06 0.01
CA VAL A 492 -23.79 34.48 -0.29
C VAL A 492 -24.09 34.71 -1.76
N GLU A 493 -23.23 34.19 -2.64
CA GLU A 493 -23.31 34.44 -4.08
C GLU A 493 -24.57 33.82 -4.73
N GLY A 494 -25.32 33.01 -3.99
CA GLY A 494 -26.52 32.31 -4.48
C GLY A 494 -27.87 32.85 -4.05
N THR A 495 -27.91 33.78 -3.11
CA THR A 495 -29.16 34.35 -2.63
C THR A 495 -29.27 35.79 -3.10
N ASP A 496 -30.12 36.05 -4.10
CA ASP A 496 -30.47 37.39 -4.62
C ASP A 496 -31.21 38.28 -3.58
N SER A 497 -31.06 38.02 -2.28
CA SER A 497 -31.94 38.57 -1.24
C SER A 497 -31.20 39.43 -0.22
N GLU A 498 -31.62 40.69 -0.13
CA GLU A 498 -31.28 41.76 0.83
C GLU A 498 -31.60 41.42 2.31
N ALA A 499 -31.66 40.14 2.68
CA ALA A 499 -31.95 39.72 4.04
C ALA A 499 -30.67 39.69 4.89
N ASN A 500 -30.51 40.73 5.72
CA ASN A 500 -29.50 40.94 6.78
C ASN A 500 -29.45 39.84 7.88
N THR A 501 -29.59 38.58 7.51
CA THR A 501 -29.47 37.45 8.43
C THR A 501 -28.01 37.01 8.48
N SER A 502 -27.42 36.95 9.68
CA SER A 502 -26.05 36.47 9.93
C SER A 502 -25.72 35.24 9.08
N MET A 503 -24.85 35.41 8.09
CA MET A 503 -24.51 34.38 7.07
C MET A 503 -23.83 33.16 7.68
N ILE A 504 -23.09 33.42 8.75
CA ILE A 504 -22.48 32.43 9.60
C ILE A 504 -23.45 32.18 10.75
N GLY A 505 -23.85 30.93 10.95
CA GLY A 505 -24.70 30.55 12.08
C GLY A 505 -24.05 30.90 13.42
N PRO A 506 -24.82 31.14 14.49
CA PRO A 506 -24.25 31.52 15.79
C PRO A 506 -23.30 30.47 16.37
N GLU A 507 -23.44 29.19 15.99
CA GLU A 507 -22.50 28.12 16.36
C GLU A 507 -21.23 28.15 15.52
N GLU A 508 -21.33 28.37 14.20
CA GLU A 508 -20.18 28.54 13.30
C GLU A 508 -19.32 29.74 13.72
N GLY A 509 -19.96 30.87 14.02
CA GLY A 509 -19.28 32.10 14.44
C GLY A 509 -18.57 31.93 15.79
N ARG A 510 -19.20 31.25 16.75
CA ARG A 510 -18.58 30.90 18.03
C ARG A 510 -17.39 29.97 17.86
N PHE A 511 -17.51 28.98 16.98
CA PHE A 511 -16.40 28.08 16.66
C PHE A 511 -15.22 28.83 16.07
N ILE A 512 -15.44 29.59 14.99
CA ILE A 512 -14.40 30.37 14.30
C ILE A 512 -13.73 31.33 15.29
N GLY A 513 -14.51 32.09 16.05
CA GLY A 513 -13.98 33.02 17.06
C GLY A 513 -13.12 32.33 18.11
N SER A 514 -13.53 31.14 18.58
CA SER A 514 -12.75 30.38 19.56
C SER A 514 -11.43 29.86 18.99
N VAL A 515 -11.41 29.35 17.75
CA VAL A 515 -10.18 28.85 17.11
C VAL A 515 -9.20 30.01 16.86
N LEU A 516 -9.68 31.10 16.26
CA LEU A 516 -8.84 32.25 15.93
C LEU A 516 -8.28 32.92 17.18
N SER A 517 -9.07 33.05 18.25
CA SER A 517 -8.59 33.61 19.53
C SER A 517 -7.42 32.81 20.09
N GLU A 518 -7.48 31.47 20.06
CA GLU A 518 -6.40 30.62 20.56
C GLU A 518 -5.17 30.61 19.64
N ALA A 519 -5.36 30.63 18.32
CA ALA A 519 -4.26 30.77 17.37
C ALA A 519 -3.50 32.09 17.57
N VAL A 520 -4.21 33.21 17.76
CA VAL A 520 -3.59 34.51 18.06
C VAL A 520 -2.80 34.47 19.37
N LYS A 521 -3.36 33.88 20.44
CA LYS A 521 -2.65 33.72 21.72
C LYS A 521 -1.39 32.87 21.59
N TYR A 522 -1.39 31.86 20.72
CA TYR A 522 -0.20 31.05 20.45
C TYR A 522 0.88 31.87 19.75
N VAL A 523 0.53 32.55 18.65
CA VAL A 523 1.47 33.40 17.90
C VAL A 523 2.06 34.51 18.76
N GLN A 524 1.25 35.13 19.64
CA GLN A 524 1.72 36.15 20.59
C GLN A 524 2.72 35.62 21.62
N ARG A 525 2.66 34.33 21.98
CA ARG A 525 3.59 33.69 22.92
C ARG A 525 4.85 33.15 22.25
N ALA A 526 4.77 32.83 20.97
CA ALA A 526 5.89 32.32 20.18
C ALA A 526 6.83 33.43 19.68
N ARG A 527 6.35 34.67 19.66
CA ARG A 527 7.14 35.90 19.46
C ARG A 527 7.71 36.37 20.78
#